data_AF-T1AV82-F1
#
_entry.id   AF-T1AV82-F1
#
_cell.length_a   1.000
_cell.length_b   1.000
_cell.length_c   1.000
_cell.angle_alpha   90.00
_cell.angle_beta   90.00
_cell.angle_gamma   90.00
#
_symmetry.space_group_name_H-M   'P 1'
#
loop_
_entity.id
_entity.type
_entity.pdbx_description
1 polymer ?
#
loop_
_entity_poly.entity_id
_entity_poly.type
_entity_poly.pdbx_seq_one_letter_code
_entity_poly.pdbx_strand_id
1 'polypeptide(L)' 'MAGLCKAATCAEIEAQGWSLNPGRYVGVGERAADGFDFKERLEELNETLTALNSEAEMLQALINEHVTALLESPTS' A
#
# COMPACT_ATOMS: atom_id res chain seq x y z
N MET A 1 -17.03 17.25 -22.30
CA MET A 1 -16.28 16.16 -22.94
C MET A 1 -15.24 15.69 -21.94
N ALA A 2 -15.46 14.53 -21.30
CA ALA A 2 -14.59 13.98 -20.27
C ALA A 2 -13.63 12.96 -20.88
N GLY A 3 -12.35 12.99 -20.49
CA GLY A 3 -11.28 12.16 -21.06
C GLY A 3 -10.57 12.83 -22.24
N LEU A 4 -9.83 13.90 -21.98
CA LEU A 4 -8.96 14.53 -22.98
C LEU A 4 -7.55 13.96 -22.82
N CYS A 5 -7.10 13.15 -23.78
CA CYS A 5 -5.68 12.86 -23.90
C CYS A 5 -4.95 14.16 -24.32
N LYS A 6 -4.06 14.64 -23.45
CA LYS A 6 -3.12 15.73 -23.75
C LYS A 6 -2.02 15.16 -24.66
N ALA A 7 -1.86 15.74 -25.84
CA ALA A 7 -0.66 15.53 -26.62
C ALA A 7 0.52 16.21 -25.91
N ALA A 8 1.62 15.48 -25.70
CA ALA A 8 2.85 15.98 -25.12
C ALA A 8 4.01 15.81 -26.10
N THR A 9 4.87 16.82 -26.16
CA THR A 9 6.12 16.80 -26.92
C THR A 9 7.19 16.01 -26.17
N CYS A 10 8.20 15.51 -26.88
CA CYS A 10 9.34 14.81 -26.25
C CYS A 10 10.05 15.68 -25.20
N ALA A 11 10.16 16.99 -25.43
CA ALA A 11 10.77 17.93 -24.48
C ALA A 11 9.97 18.04 -23.17
N GLU A 12 8.63 18.02 -23.22
CA GLU A 12 7.79 18.01 -22.02
C GLU A 12 7.92 16.70 -21.24
N ILE A 13 8.10 15.57 -21.93
CA ILE A 13 8.29 14.25 -21.32
C ILE A 13 9.66 14.18 -20.63
N GLU A 14 10.70 14.67 -21.30
CA GLU A 14 12.06 14.74 -20.76
C GLU A 14 12.13 15.62 -19.50
N ALA A 15 11.50 16.80 -19.53
CA ALA A 15 11.40 17.70 -18.37
C ALA A 15 10.69 17.05 -17.16
N GLN A 16 9.89 16.00 -17.38
CA GLN A 16 9.20 15.23 -16.34
C GLN A 16 9.92 13.90 -16.01
N GLY A 17 11.19 13.78 -16.38
CA GLY A 17 12.02 12.60 -16.07
C GLY A 17 11.58 11.35 -16.83
N TRP A 18 11.05 11.51 -18.05
CA TRP A 18 10.55 10.42 -18.89
C TRP A 18 9.37 9.63 -18.31
N SER A 19 8.70 10.18 -17.29
CA SER A 19 7.51 9.57 -16.71
C SER A 19 6.33 9.62 -17.69
N LEU A 20 5.86 8.44 -18.11
CA LEU A 20 4.66 8.25 -18.95
C LEU A 20 3.39 7.93 -18.17
N ASN A 21 3.39 8.19 -16.85
CA ASN A 21 2.22 7.95 -16.01
C ASN A 21 0.97 8.62 -16.60
N PRO A 22 -0.09 7.86 -16.94
CA PRO A 22 -1.25 8.36 -17.66
C PRO A 22 -1.90 9.58 -17.02
N GLY A 23 -1.90 9.68 -15.68
CA GLY A 23 -2.44 10.83 -14.95
C GLY A 23 -1.76 12.17 -15.28
N ARG A 24 -0.58 12.18 -15.91
CA ARG A 24 0.09 13.41 -16.39
C ARG A 24 -0.42 13.89 -17.75
N TYR A 25 -1.03 13.00 -18.53
CA TYR A 25 -1.38 13.25 -19.93
C TYR A 25 -2.83 12.92 -20.26
N VAL A 26 -3.62 12.44 -19.30
CA VAL A 26 -5.03 12.17 -19.49
C VAL A 26 -5.78 13.04 -18.49
N GLY A 27 -6.58 13.97 -19.01
CA GLY A 27 -7.49 14.77 -18.20
C GLY A 27 -8.49 13.84 -17.52
N VAL A 28 -8.49 13.81 -16.20
CA VAL A 28 -9.56 13.18 -15.43
C VAL A 28 -10.83 14.00 -15.69
N GLY A 29 -11.92 13.37 -16.13
CA GLY A 29 -13.21 14.05 -16.22
C GLY A 29 -13.61 14.64 -14.87
N GLU A 30 -14.64 15.49 -14.83
CA GLU A 30 -15.27 15.82 -13.54
C GLU A 30 -15.59 14.49 -12.83
N ARG A 31 -14.81 14.21 -11.79
CA ARG A 31 -15.07 13.10 -10.90
C ARG A 31 -16.33 13.53 -10.17
N ALA A 32 -17.46 12.86 -10.42
CA ALA A 32 -18.56 12.90 -9.46
C ALA A 32 -17.91 12.68 -8.10
N ALA A 33 -18.11 13.58 -7.13
CA ALA A 33 -17.48 13.50 -5.82
C ALA A 33 -17.68 12.07 -5.32
N ASP A 34 -16.65 11.25 -5.47
CA ASP A 34 -16.71 9.92 -4.96
C ASP A 34 -16.66 10.13 -3.47
N GLY A 35 -17.60 9.52 -2.74
CA GLY A 35 -17.61 9.53 -1.27
C GLY A 35 -16.39 8.79 -0.68
N PHE A 36 -15.28 8.77 -1.40
CA PHE A 36 -14.00 8.22 -1.04
C PHE A 36 -13.26 9.24 -0.20
N ASP A 37 -13.40 9.10 1.12
CA ASP A 37 -12.51 9.78 2.05
C ASP A 37 -11.21 8.96 2.17
N PHE A 38 -10.15 9.47 1.51
CA PHE A 38 -8.83 8.84 1.55
C PHE A 38 -8.28 8.72 2.97
N LYS A 39 -8.58 9.69 3.85
CA LYS A 39 -8.08 9.70 5.23
C LYS A 39 -8.77 8.61 6.03
N GLU A 40 -10.08 8.52 5.93
CA GLU A 40 -10.87 7.47 6.59
C GLU A 40 -10.40 6.08 6.15
N ARG A 41 -10.23 5.86 4.84
CA ARG A 41 -9.76 4.57 4.33
C ARG A 41 -8.34 4.25 4.79
N LEU A 42 -7.45 5.24 4.85
CA LEU A 42 -6.09 5.05 5.33
C LEU A 42 -6.06 4.72 6.83
N GLU A 43 -6.92 5.34 7.63
CA GLU A 43 -7.07 5.06 9.06
C GLU A 43 -7.53 3.61 9.30
N GLU A 44 -8.59 3.17 8.61
CA GLU A 44 -9.09 1.78 8.69
C GLU A 44 -8.02 0.74 8.31
N LEU A 45 -7.27 1.01 7.24
CA LEU A 45 -6.17 0.13 6.80
C LEU A 45 -5.03 0.09 7.84
N ASN A 46 -4.70 1.23 8.44
CA ASN A 46 -3.63 1.31 9.43
C ASN A 46 -4.02 0.62 10.75
N GLU A 47 -5.27 0.73 11.19
CA GLU A 47 -5.81 -0.01 12.33
C GLU A 47 -5.73 -1.52 12.10
N THR A 48 -6.16 -1.97 10.92
CA THR A 48 -6.08 -3.39 10.51
C THR A 48 -4.64 -3.87 10.52
N LEU A 49 -3.71 -3.11 9.95
CA LEU A 49 -2.29 -3.44 9.94
C LEU A 49 -1.72 -3.54 11.36
N THR A 50 -2.10 -2.63 12.25
CA THR A 50 -1.65 -2.62 13.64
C THR A 50 -2.12 -3.86 14.39
N ALA A 51 -3.38 -4.27 14.19
CA ALA A 51 -3.92 -5.48 14.79
C ALA A 51 -3.19 -6.74 14.31
N LEU A 52 -2.95 -6.84 12.99
CA LEU A 52 -2.21 -7.97 12.40
C LEU A 52 -0.77 -8.05 12.90
N ASN A 53 -0.09 -6.91 13.09
CA ASN A 53 1.26 -6.89 13.63
C ASN A 53 1.29 -7.39 15.09
N SER A 54 0.34 -6.96 15.91
CA SER A 54 0.23 -7.44 17.31
C SER A 54 -0.01 -8.96 17.38
N GLU A 55 -0.88 -9.49 16.51
CA GLU A 55 -1.10 -10.94 16.41
C GLU A 55 0.17 -11.67 15.97
N ALA A 56 0.89 -11.14 14.98
CA ALA A 56 2.15 -11.71 14.51
C ALA A 56 3.23 -11.74 15.61
N GLU A 57 3.36 -10.68 16.41
CA GLU A 57 4.29 -10.61 17.54
C GLU A 57 3.96 -11.67 18.60
N MET A 58 2.68 -11.83 18.94
CA MET A 58 2.23 -12.87 19.87
C MET A 58 2.55 -14.27 19.35
N LEU A 59 2.24 -14.55 18.08
CA LEU A 59 2.52 -15.85 17.46
C LEU A 59 4.03 -16.14 17.42
N GLN A 60 4.84 -15.12 17.10
CA GLN A 60 6.29 -15.24 17.11
C GLN A 60 6.83 -15.59 18.51
N ALA A 61 6.30 -14.95 19.55
CA ALA A 61 6.69 -15.25 20.93
C ALA A 61 6.35 -16.70 21.31
N LEU A 62 5.14 -17.16 20.98
CA LEU A 62 4.69 -18.52 21.26
C LEU A 62 5.54 -19.58 20.53
N ILE A 63 5.86 -19.33 19.25
CA ILE A 63 6.73 -20.22 18.46
C ILE A 63 8.11 -20.31 19.11
N ASN A 64 8.69 -19.18 19.53
CA ASN A 64 10.01 -19.17 20.17
C ASN A 64 10.01 -19.91 21.52
N GLU A 65 8.96 -19.76 22.32
CA GLU A 65 8.79 -20.51 23.57
C GLU A 65 8.77 -22.02 23.29
N HIS A 66 7.96 -22.47 22.35
CA HIS A 66 7.85 -23.88 22.00
C HIS A 66 9.15 -24.46 21.43
N VAL A 67 9.84 -23.70 20.57
CA VAL A 67 11.14 -24.12 20.03
C VAL A 67 12.18 -24.26 21.15
N THR A 68 12.22 -23.31 22.09
CA THR A 68 13.14 -23.37 23.24
C THR A 68 12.86 -24.62 24.09
N ALA A 69 11.59 -24.88 24.40
CA ALA A 69 11.20 -26.06 25.17
C ALA A 69 11.59 -27.38 24.48
N LEU A 70 11.48 -27.46 23.15
CA LEU A 70 11.93 -28.62 22.38
C LEU A 70 13.46 -28.82 22.45
N LEU A 71 14.23 -27.73 22.36
CA LEU A 71 15.69 -27.78 22.41
C LEU A 71 16.24 -28.13 23.81
N GLU A 72 15.53 -27.74 24.87
CA GLU A 72 15.92 -28.02 26.25
C GLU A 72 15.45 -29.40 26.75
N SER A 73 14.53 -30.04 26.01
CA SER A 73 14.09 -31.40 26.36
C SER A 73 15.25 -32.40 26.21
N PRO A 74 15.60 -33.19 27.24
CA PRO A 74 16.65 -34.19 27.12
C PRO A 74 16.20 -35.22 26.08
N THR A 75 16.98 -35.35 25.00
CA THR A 75 16.80 -36.41 24.02
C THR A 75 16.84 -37.75 24.73
N SER A 76 15.72 -38.47 24.70
CA SER A 76 15.67 -39.88 25.09
C SER A 76 16.49 -40.75 24.15
#